data_AF-A0A960ZR40-F1
#
_entry.id   AF-A0A960ZR40-F1
#
_cell.length_a   1.000
_cell.length_b   1.000
_cell.length_c   1.000
_cell.angle_alpha   90.00
_cell.angle_beta   90.00
_cell.angle_gamma   90.00
#
_symmetry.space_group_name_H-M   'P 1'
#
loop_
_entity.id
_entity.type
_entity.pdbx_description
1 polymer ?
#
loop_
_entity_poly.entity_id
_entity_poly.type
_entity_poly.pdbx_seq_one_letter_code
_entity_poly.pdbx_strand_id
1 'polypeptide(L)' 'MKTLLSVLVFSFGIAASVMAGMPVNAECPISGKPIRLIFRSKYKDQVIAFCCADCKDKFDKSPSSYASHVKVAAKQP' A
#
# COMPACT_ATOMS: atom_id res chain seq x y z
N MET A 1 -13.68 32.73 45.17
CA MET A 1 -14.13 31.37 44.78
C MET A 1 -14.37 31.32 43.27
N LYS A 2 -13.32 31.27 42.43
CA LYS A 2 -13.39 30.89 41.00
C LYS A 2 -11.96 30.55 40.55
N THR A 3 -11.32 29.70 41.32
CA THR A 3 -9.95 29.32 41.06
C THR A 3 -9.96 27.84 40.77
N LEU A 4 -9.40 27.55 39.60
CA LEU A 4 -8.56 26.40 39.32
C LEU A 4 -9.27 25.19 38.72
N LEU A 5 -8.83 24.91 37.49
CA LEU A 5 -8.43 23.61 37.00
C LEU A 5 -9.43 22.46 37.16
N SER A 6 -10.02 22.06 36.04
CA SER A 6 -10.06 20.62 35.76
C SER A 6 -9.86 20.37 34.26
N VAL A 7 -8.61 20.04 33.97
CA VAL A 7 -8.12 19.42 32.76
C VAL A 7 -8.75 18.02 32.69
N LEU A 8 -9.58 17.75 31.68
CA LEU A 8 -9.74 16.40 31.13
C LEU A 8 -9.76 16.49 29.61
N VAL A 9 -8.59 16.88 29.09
CA VAL A 9 -8.17 16.66 27.71
C VAL A 9 -7.77 15.18 27.59
N PHE A 10 -8.72 14.29 27.35
CA PHE A 10 -8.49 12.89 26.95
C PHE A 10 -9.76 12.43 26.25
N SER A 11 -9.89 12.50 24.94
CA SER A 11 -9.26 11.52 24.06
C SER A 11 -9.36 12.04 22.62
N PHE A 12 -8.28 12.62 22.10
CA PHE A 12 -8.13 12.73 20.65
C PHE A 12 -7.85 11.31 20.15
N GLY A 13 -8.91 10.61 19.75
CA GLY A 13 -8.80 9.29 19.15
C GLY A 13 -7.82 9.39 17.99
N ILE A 14 -6.72 8.64 18.09
CA ILE A 14 -5.72 8.58 17.04
C ILE A 14 -6.43 7.97 15.83
N ALA A 15 -6.85 8.83 14.89
CA ALA A 15 -7.29 8.38 13.58
C ALA A 15 -6.07 7.79 12.89
N ALA A 16 -5.86 6.48 13.06
CA ALA A 16 -4.89 5.71 12.32
C ALA A 16 -5.34 5.73 10.85
N SER A 17 -4.89 6.75 10.13
CA SER A 17 -5.02 6.84 8.69
C SER A 17 -4.27 5.64 8.11
N VAL A 18 -5.03 4.68 7.59
CA VAL A 18 -4.50 3.53 6.85
C VAL A 18 -3.87 4.06 5.56
N MET A 19 -2.60 4.45 5.63
CA MET A 19 -1.80 4.76 4.45
C MET A 19 -1.52 3.44 3.71
N ALA A 20 -2.51 2.97 2.95
CA ALA A 20 -2.26 1.98 1.92
C ALA A 20 -1.43 2.69 0.84
N GLY A 21 -0.10 2.60 0.96
CA GLY A 21 0.85 3.29 0.10
C GLY A 21 0.57 3.09 -1.39
N MET A 22 0.97 4.07 -2.20
CA MET A 22 0.92 3.94 -3.65
C MET A 22 1.79 2.77 -4.11
N PRO A 23 1.38 2.03 -5.15
CA PRO A 23 2.22 0.98 -5.68
C PRO A 23 3.55 1.54 -6.18
N VAL A 24 4.61 0.74 -6.08
CA VAL A 24 5.92 1.15 -6.57
C VAL A 24 6.05 1.01 -8.09
N ASN A 25 5.11 0.31 -8.74
CA ASN A 25 5.18 -0.07 -10.16
C ASN A 25 4.02 0.51 -10.98
N ALA A 26 4.32 0.93 -12.21
CA ALA A 26 3.32 1.38 -13.19
C ALA A 26 2.80 0.24 -14.09
N GLU A 27 3.61 -0.82 -14.26
CA GLU A 27 3.32 -1.97 -15.10
C GLU A 27 3.25 -3.25 -14.26
N CYS A 28 2.38 -4.18 -14.66
CA CYS A 28 2.20 -5.46 -14.00
C CYS A 28 3.49 -6.31 -14.12
N PRO A 29 4.09 -6.76 -13.01
CA PRO A 29 5.35 -7.54 -13.05
C PRO A 29 5.18 -8.93 -13.69
N ILE A 30 3.94 -9.38 -13.91
CA ILE A 30 3.66 -10.68 -14.53
C ILE A 30 3.42 -10.55 -16.03
N SER A 31 2.67 -9.52 -16.47
CA SER A 31 2.19 -9.41 -17.86
C SER A 31 2.72 -8.20 -18.62
N GLY A 32 3.35 -7.23 -17.95
CA GLY A 32 3.79 -5.96 -18.55
C GLY A 32 2.65 -4.99 -18.88
N LYS A 33 1.38 -5.34 -18.62
CA LYS A 33 0.24 -4.44 -18.87
C LYS A 33 0.14 -3.35 -17.79
N PRO A 34 -0.51 -2.20 -18.07
CA PRO A 34 -0.77 -1.18 -17.05
C PRO A 34 -1.47 -1.74 -15.81
N ILE A 35 -1.06 -1.27 -14.64
CA ILE A 35 -1.64 -1.69 -13.36
C ILE A 35 -3.06 -1.15 -13.16
N ARG A 36 -3.82 -1.84 -12.31
CA ARG A 36 -5.08 -1.33 -11.74
C ARG A 36 -4.96 -1.33 -10.22
N LEU A 37 -5.19 -0.18 -9.60
CA LEU A 37 -4.97 0.02 -8.15
C LEU A 37 -5.81 -0.89 -7.24
N ILE A 38 -6.90 -1.47 -7.77
CA ILE A 38 -7.75 -2.42 -7.05
C ILE A 38 -7.07 -3.77 -6.81
N PHE A 39 -6.09 -4.15 -7.65
CA PHE A 39 -5.36 -5.40 -7.51
C PHE A 39 -3.96 -5.08 -6.98
N ARG A 40 -3.78 -5.18 -5.67
CA ARG A 40 -2.51 -4.84 -5.00
C ARG A 40 -2.19 -5.79 -3.86
N SER A 41 -0.90 -5.99 -3.63
CA SER A 41 -0.36 -6.78 -2.52
C SER A 41 0.78 -6.02 -1.84
N LYS A 42 0.95 -6.23 -0.53
CA LYS A 42 2.12 -5.75 0.20
C LYS A 42 3.22 -6.82 0.14
N TYR A 43 4.43 -6.42 -0.23
CA TYR A 43 5.60 -7.30 -0.27
C TYR A 43 6.85 -6.50 0.09
N LYS A 44 7.59 -6.93 1.12
CA LYS A 44 8.81 -6.25 1.62
C LYS A 44 8.61 -4.74 1.78
N ASP A 45 7.57 -4.36 2.53
CA ASP A 45 7.16 -2.98 2.81
C ASP A 45 6.78 -2.11 1.61
N GLN A 46 6.72 -2.71 0.41
CA GLN A 46 6.27 -2.07 -0.81
C GLN A 46 4.87 -2.52 -1.16
N VAL A 47 4.10 -1.62 -1.77
CA VAL A 47 2.84 -1.98 -2.42
C VAL A 47 3.16 -2.30 -3.87
N ILE A 48 2.72 -3.45 -4.35
CA ILE A 48 2.84 -3.86 -5.75
C ILE A 48 1.44 -3.99 -6.32
N ALA A 49 1.19 -3.38 -7.48
CA ALA A 49 -0.10 -3.46 -8.17
C ALA A 49 -0.03 -4.35 -9.42
N PHE A 50 -1.20 -4.84 -9.83
CA PHE A 50 -1.37 -5.80 -10.91
C PHE A 50 -2.46 -5.36 -11.88
N CYS A 51 -2.44 -5.87 -13.11
CA CYS A 51 -3.47 -5.56 -14.10
C CYS A 51 -4.80 -6.30 -13.85
N CYS A 52 -4.78 -7.44 -13.15
CA CYS A 52 -5.95 -8.28 -12.87
C CYS A 52 -5.79 -9.11 -11.58
N ALA A 53 -6.88 -9.73 -11.13
CA ALA A 53 -6.91 -10.63 -9.97
C ALA A 53 -5.98 -11.84 -10.15
N ASP A 54 -6.00 -12.50 -11.32
CA ASP A 54 -5.14 -13.68 -11.56
C ASP A 54 -3.65 -13.37 -11.42
N CYS A 55 -3.22 -12.17 -11.85
CA CYS A 55 -1.83 -11.75 -11.70
C CYS A 55 -1.49 -11.52 -10.21
N LYS A 56 -2.39 -10.90 -9.46
CA LYS A 56 -2.22 -10.74 -8.01
C LYS A 56 -2.11 -12.11 -7.34
N ASP A 57 -2.99 -13.05 -7.65
CA ASP A 57 -3.00 -14.38 -7.05
C ASP A 57 -1.75 -15.19 -7.39
N LYS A 58 -1.25 -15.09 -8.64
CA LYS A 58 0.04 -15.69 -9.04
C LYS A 58 1.20 -15.10 -8.25
N PHE A 59 1.21 -13.78 -8.06
CA PHE A 59 2.24 -13.12 -7.26
C PHE A 59 2.17 -13.56 -5.79
N ASP A 60 0.99 -13.57 -5.18
CA ASP A 60 0.83 -13.93 -3.76
C ASP A 60 1.24 -15.37 -3.47
N LYS A 61 1.01 -16.30 -4.42
CA LYS A 61 1.44 -17.71 -4.32
C LYS A 61 2.96 -17.88 -4.44
N SER A 62 3.65 -17.01 -5.17
CA SER A 62 5.07 -17.18 -5.48
C SER A 62 5.78 -15.83 -5.69
N PRO A 63 5.83 -14.97 -4.67
CA PRO A 63 6.27 -13.59 -4.86
C PRO A 63 7.75 -13.49 -5.24
N SER A 64 8.59 -14.39 -4.73
CA SER A 64 10.03 -14.45 -5.09
C SER A 64 10.28 -14.71 -6.58
N SER A 65 9.35 -15.38 -7.28
CA SER A 65 9.46 -15.67 -8.71
C SER A 65 9.18 -14.45 -9.60
N TYR A 66 8.52 -13.43 -9.07
CA TYR A 66 8.08 -12.26 -9.82
C TYR A 66 8.62 -10.94 -9.26
N ALA A 67 9.18 -10.95 -8.04
CA ALA A 67 9.72 -9.75 -7.39
C ALA A 67 10.82 -9.07 -8.21
N SER A 68 11.64 -9.83 -8.94
CA SER A 68 12.68 -9.31 -9.85
C SER A 68 12.11 -8.57 -11.07
N HIS A 69 10.84 -8.80 -11.42
CA HIS A 69 10.17 -8.14 -12.54
C HIS A 69 9.45 -6.85 -12.12
N VAL A 70 9.44 -6.54 -10.83
CA VAL A 70 8.85 -5.30 -10.31
C VAL A 70 9.76 -4.14 -10.69
N LYS A 71 9.37 -3.43 -11.74
CA LYS A 71 10.03 -2.19 -12.16
C LYS A 71 9.48 -1.06 -11.30
N VAL A 72 10.34 -0.48 -10.47
CA VAL A 72 9.99 0.72 -9.70
C VAL A 72 9.79 1.86 -10.68
N ALA A 73 8.56 2.36 -10.79
CA ALA A 73 8.28 3.61 -11.45
C ALA A 73 8.81 4.74 -10.56
N ALA A 74 9.62 5.63 -11.14
CA ALA A 74 10.17 6.77 -10.42
C ALA A 74 9.04 7.52 -9.69
N LYS A 75 9.16 7.56 -8.36
CA LYS A 75 8.34 8.26 -7.35
C LYS A 75 7.02 8.82 -7.89
N GLN A 76 5.92 8.07 -7.71
CA GLN A 76 4.58 8.66 -7.79
C GLN A 76 4.53 9.85 -6.79
N PRO A 77 4.01 11.02 -7.21
CA PRO A 77 4.06 12.27 -6.46
C PRO A 77 3.38 12.20 -5.10
#